data_AF-A0A1Q3C149-F1
#
_entry.id   AF-A0A1Q3C149-F1
#
_cell.length_a   1.000
_cell.length_b   1.000
_cell.length_c   1.000
_cell.angle_alpha   90.00
_cell.angle_beta   90.00
_cell.angle_gamma   90.00
#
_symmetry.space_group_name_H-M   'P 1'
#
loop_
_entity.id
_entity.type
_entity.pdbx_description
1 polymer ?
#
loop_
_entity_poly.entity_id
_entity_poly.type
_entity_poly.pdbx_seq_one_letter_code
_entity_poly.pdbx_strand_id
1 'polypeptide(L)'
;EHFMDMVASLPAMKLDKLFKNAFICEAIFRSMPPLGKKYVLNMLYIDVPVTADILEQWFLPDAFPKHVAIDRLIQLRLFIETIDR
;
A
#
# COMPACT_ATOMS: atom_id res chain seq x y z
N GLU A 1 -2.17 0.49 -16.49
CA GLU A 1 -1.10 -0.38 -15.96
C GLU A 1 0.26 0.32 -15.86
N HIS A 2 0.79 0.97 -16.91
CA HIS A 2 2.15 1.53 -16.92
C HIS A 2 2.59 2.48 -15.78
N PHE A 3 1.71 3.34 -15.26
CA PHE A 3 2.10 4.34 -14.25
C PHE A 3 2.54 3.70 -12.93
N MET A 4 1.78 2.72 -12.45
CA MET A 4 2.06 2.07 -11.18
C MET A 4 3.34 1.22 -11.24
N ASP A 5 3.63 0.61 -12.40
CA ASP A 5 4.88 -0.14 -12.61
C ASP A 5 6.09 0.80 -12.72
N MET A 6 5.93 1.95 -13.37
CA MET A 6 6.96 2.98 -13.40
C MET A 6 7.30 3.45 -11.99
N VAL A 7 6.29 3.76 -11.16
CA VAL A 7 6.49 4.19 -9.77
C VAL A 7 7.17 3.09 -8.96
N ALA A 8 6.74 1.84 -9.08
CA ALA A 8 7.36 0.71 -8.37
C ALA A 8 8.83 0.45 -8.79
N SER A 9 9.23 0.84 -10.02
CA SER A 9 10.61 0.71 -10.49
C SER A 9 11.56 1.79 -9.95
N LEU A 10 11.04 2.83 -9.30
CA LEU A 10 11.85 3.95 -8.83
C LEU A 10 12.65 3.60 -7.57
N PRO A 11 13.89 4.12 -7.44
CA PRO A 11 14.65 4.00 -6.20
C PRO A 11 13.93 4.65 -5.02
N ALA A 12 14.12 4.06 -3.83
CA ALA A 12 13.65 4.54 -2.53
C ALA A 12 13.70 6.07 -2.37
N MET A 13 14.89 6.67 -2.58
CA MET A 13 15.11 8.10 -2.39
C MET A 13 14.29 8.99 -3.34
N LYS A 14 13.88 8.46 -4.50
CA LYS A 14 13.02 9.18 -5.45
C LYS A 14 11.54 9.02 -5.07
N LEU A 15 11.14 7.84 -4.59
CA LEU A 15 9.79 7.60 -4.06
C LEU A 15 9.47 8.51 -2.89
N ASP A 16 10.38 8.65 -1.92
CA ASP A 16 10.18 9.53 -0.75
C ASP A 16 9.99 11.00 -1.16
N LYS A 17 10.64 11.44 -2.24
CA LYS A 17 10.43 12.79 -2.79
C LYS A 17 9.12 12.92 -3.55
N LEU A 18 8.69 11.87 -4.25
CA LEU A 18 7.42 11.81 -4.97
C LEU A 18 6.23 11.87 -4.01
N PHE A 19 6.29 11.13 -2.89
CA PHE A 19 5.23 11.13 -1.88
C PHE A 19 5.12 12.43 -1.07
N LYS A 20 6.08 13.36 -1.18
CA LYS A 20 5.92 14.73 -0.66
C LYS A 20 4.92 15.55 -1.46
N ASN A 21 4.58 15.14 -2.67
CA ASN A 21 3.62 15.84 -3.51
C ASN A 21 2.22 15.22 -3.35
N ALA A 22 1.29 15.98 -2.76
CA ALA A 22 -0.08 15.55 -2.55
C ALA A 22 -0.79 15.11 -3.84
N PHE A 23 -0.50 15.74 -4.98
CA PHE A 23 -1.08 15.37 -6.28
C PHE A 23 -0.63 13.97 -6.72
N ILE A 24 0.62 13.60 -6.44
CA ILE A 24 1.15 12.27 -6.78
C ILE A 24 0.54 11.22 -5.86
N CYS A 25 0.43 11.50 -4.56
CA CYS A 25 -0.26 10.63 -3.61
C CYS A 25 -1.71 10.38 -4.03
N GLU A 26 -2.44 11.42 -4.42
CA GLU A 26 -3.79 11.27 -4.97
C GLU A 26 -3.82 10.43 -6.25
N ALA A 27 -2.91 10.66 -7.19
CA ALA A 27 -2.87 9.92 -8.44
C ALA A 27 -2.59 8.43 -8.22
N ILE A 28 -1.67 8.10 -7.31
CA ILE A 28 -1.37 6.73 -6.91
C ILE A 28 -2.58 6.12 -6.20
N PHE A 29 -3.16 6.82 -5.23
CA PHE A 29 -4.34 6.36 -4.50
C PHE A 29 -5.51 6.08 -5.46
N ARG A 30 -5.80 6.98 -6.42
CA ARG A 30 -6.85 6.77 -7.43
C ARG A 30 -6.59 5.55 -8.31
N SER A 31 -5.32 5.30 -8.64
CA SER A 31 -4.87 4.18 -9.48
C SER A 31 -4.79 2.84 -8.75
N MET A 32 -4.89 2.82 -7.41
CA MET A 32 -4.91 1.58 -6.64
C MET A 32 -6.21 0.77 -6.85
N PRO A 33 -6.13 -0.57 -6.77
CA PRO A 33 -7.31 -1.41 -6.63
C PRO A 33 -8.15 -1.02 -5.41
N PRO A 34 -9.47 -1.30 -5.41
CA PRO A 34 -10.35 -0.99 -4.29
C PRO A 34 -9.85 -1.61 -2.96
N LEU A 35 -9.23 -2.80 -3.02
CA LEU A 35 -8.64 -3.44 -1.85
C LEU A 35 -7.47 -2.62 -1.26
N GLY A 36 -6.55 -2.16 -2.12
CA GLY A 36 -5.39 -1.35 -1.72
C GLY A 36 -5.80 -0.01 -1.08
N LYS A 37 -6.83 0.65 -1.64
CA LYS A 37 -7.39 1.89 -1.06
C LYS A 37 -7.90 1.68 0.36
N LYS A 38 -8.62 0.58 0.59
CA LYS A 38 -9.17 0.24 1.91
C LYS A 38 -8.06 -0.04 2.93
N TYR A 39 -6.99 -0.76 2.52
CA TYR A 39 -5.83 -0.96 3.38
C TYR A 39 -5.17 0.36 3.79
N VAL A 40 -4.89 1.25 2.83
CA VAL A 40 -4.26 2.55 3.11
C VAL A 40 -5.14 3.40 4.03
N LEU A 41 -6.45 3.49 3.75
CA LEU A 41 -7.37 4.25 4.59
C LEU A 41 -7.45 3.71 6.01
N ASN A 42 -7.54 2.39 6.20
CA ASN A 42 -7.59 1.81 7.53
C ASN A 42 -6.29 2.07 8.31
N MET A 43 -5.14 1.90 7.67
CA MET A 43 -3.83 2.17 8.28
C MET A 43 -3.61 3.65 8.62
N LEU A 44 -4.24 4.59 7.90
CA LEU A 44 -4.16 6.02 8.24
C LEU A 44 -4.78 6.35 9.61
N TYR A 45 -5.66 5.51 10.13
CA TYR A 45 -6.28 5.67 11.46
C TYR A 45 -5.61 4.80 12.54
N ILE A 46 -4.58 4.04 12.19
CA ILE A 46 -3.89 3.12 13.10
C ILE A 46 -2.43 3.54 13.17
N ASP A 47 -2.05 4.13 14.31
CA ASP A 47 -0.67 4.61 14.54
C ASP A 47 0.32 3.49 14.92
N VAL A 48 -0.18 2.25 15.07
CA VAL A 48 0.62 1.07 15.47
C VAL A 48 0.80 0.08 14.32
N PRO A 49 1.92 -0.65 14.25
CA PRO A 49 2.07 -1.74 13.28
C PRO A 49 0.96 -2.80 13.47
N VAL A 50 0.43 -3.30 12.36
CA VAL A 50 -0.62 -4.33 12.36
C VAL A 50 -0.05 -5.62 11.78
N THR A 51 -0.39 -6.76 12.37
CA THR A 51 0.01 -8.07 11.87
C THR A 51 -0.75 -8.43 10.59
N ALA A 52 -0.14 -9.29 9.76
CA ALA A 52 -0.78 -9.80 8.56
C ALA A 52 -2.12 -10.49 8.85
N ASP A 53 -2.24 -11.21 9.98
CA ASP A 53 -3.48 -11.87 10.39
C ASP A 53 -4.64 -10.89 10.61
N ILE A 54 -4.37 -9.73 11.23
CA ILE A 54 -5.40 -8.71 11.47
C ILE A 54 -5.78 -8.03 10.15
N LEU A 55 -4.79 -7.77 9.29
CA LEU A 55 -5.01 -7.25 7.94
C LEU A 55 -5.93 -8.18 7.12
N GLU A 56 -5.75 -9.49 7.23
CA GLU A 56 -6.60 -10.49 6.57
C GLU A 56 -8.04 -10.49 7.07
N GLN A 57 -8.25 -10.24 8.37
CA GLN A 57 -9.57 -10.17 9.01
C GLN A 57 -10.38 -8.93 8.60
N TRP A 58 -9.75 -7.89 8.04
CA TRP A 58 -10.46 -6.68 7.59
C TRP A 58 -11.34 -6.90 6.34
N PHE A 59 -11.24 -8.09 5.73
CA PHE A 59 -11.95 -8.44 4.51
C PHE A 59 -12.69 -9.77 4.67
N LEU A 60 -13.87 -9.83 4.06
CA LEU A 60 -14.63 -11.07 3.98
C LEU A 60 -13.80 -12.18 3.31
N PRO A 61 -14.00 -13.46 3.68
CA PRO A 61 -13.23 -14.58 3.15
C PRO A 61 -13.26 -14.71 1.62
N ASP A 62 -14.28 -14.14 0.96
CA ASP A 62 -14.51 -14.25 -0.50
C ASP A 62 -13.89 -13.10 -1.33
N ALA A 63 -13.13 -12.20 -0.69
CA ALA A 63 -12.46 -11.12 -1.42
C ALA A 63 -11.17 -11.65 -2.10
N PHE A 64 -11.13 -11.53 -3.44
CA PHE A 64 -10.00 -11.51 -4.40
C PHE A 64 -8.58 -11.49 -3.81
N PRO A 65 -7.55 -12.03 -4.51
CA PRO A 65 -6.29 -12.48 -3.92
C PRO A 65 -5.64 -11.41 -3.02
N LYS A 66 -5.84 -11.61 -1.71
CA LYS A 66 -5.57 -10.61 -0.66
C LYS A 66 -4.09 -10.25 -0.58
N HIS A 67 -3.22 -11.23 -0.77
CA HIS A 67 -1.77 -11.07 -0.75
C HIS A 67 -1.25 -10.19 -1.89
N VAL A 68 -1.82 -10.30 -3.11
CA VAL A 68 -1.37 -9.53 -4.28
C VAL A 68 -1.51 -8.02 -4.07
N ALA A 69 -2.55 -7.59 -3.34
CA ALA A 69 -2.73 -6.18 -3.01
C ALA A 69 -1.70 -5.70 -1.98
N ILE A 70 -1.38 -6.51 -0.98
CA ILE A 70 -0.41 -6.19 0.07
C ILE A 70 1.01 -6.12 -0.52
N ASP A 71 1.40 -7.13 -1.31
CA ASP A 71 2.69 -7.16 -2.02
C ASP A 71 2.88 -5.90 -2.85
N ARG A 72 1.81 -5.45 -3.52
CA ARG A 72 1.86 -4.23 -4.33
C ARG A 72 2.03 -2.96 -3.49
N LEU A 73 1.44 -2.90 -2.31
CA LEU A 73 1.63 -1.76 -1.38
C LEU A 73 3.06 -1.73 -0.82
N ILE A 74 3.65 -2.90 -0.55
CA ILE A 74 5.05 -3.04 -0.12
C ILE A 74 6.01 -2.63 -1.26
N GLN A 75 5.75 -3.05 -2.50
CA GLN A 75 6.54 -2.64 -3.68
C GLN A 75 6.56 -1.13 -3.88
N LEU A 76 5.44 -0.47 -3.61
CA LEU A 76 5.31 0.99 -3.66
C LEU A 76 5.90 1.69 -2.42
N ARG A 77 6.41 0.93 -1.44
CA ARG A 77 6.90 1.40 -0.14
C ARG A 77 5.88 2.23 0.64
N LEU A 78 4.59 1.97 0.41
CA LEU A 78 3.52 2.57 1.18
C LEU A 78 3.42 1.91 2.55
N PHE A 79 3.66 0.59 2.60
CA PHE A 79 3.84 -0.17 3.82
C PHE A 79 5.28 -0.65 3.92
N ILE A 80 5.75 -0.75 5.17
CA ILE A 80 7.06 -1.29 5.52
C ILE A 80 6.79 -2.46 6.46
N GLU A 81 7.27 -3.65 6.11
CA GLU A 81 7.23 -4.78 7.03
C GLU A 81 8.20 -4.53 8.19
N THR A 82 7.66 -4.49 9.41
CA THR A 82 8.45 -4.43 10.64
C THR A 82 8.52 -5.84 11.22
N ILE A 83 9.68 -6.48 11.10
CA ILE A 83 9.94 -7.74 11.82
C ILE A 83 10.38 -7.33 13.23
N ASP A 84 9.50 -7.49 14.21
CA ASP A 84 9.89 -7.43 15.62
C ASP A 84 10.87 -8.59 15.86
N ARG A 85 12.08 -8.27 16.31
CA ARG A 85 13.21 -9.20 16.41
C ARG A 85 13.45 -9.61 17.85
#